data_AF-A0A6A8FJG6-F1
#
_entry.id   AF-A0A6A8FJG6-F1
#
_cell.length_a   1.000
_cell.length_b   1.000
_cell.length_c   1.000
_cell.angle_alpha   90.00
_cell.angle_beta   90.00
_cell.angle_gamma   90.00
#
_symmetry.space_group_name_H-M   'P 1'
#
loop_
_entity.id
_entity.type
_entity.pdbx_description
1 polymer ?
#
loop_
_entity_poly.entity_id
_entity_poly.type
_entity_poly.pdbx_seq_one_letter_code
_entity_poly.pdbx_strand_id
1 'polypeptide(L)' 'MTQFLREGKDWERKATNIPGVFILKLPSFKGRSASLAIEVNPIGSSGAATKKRGVVVRS' A
#
# COMPACT_ATOMS: atom_id res chain seq x y z
N MET A 1 -4.18 -3.37 -12.30
CA MET A 1 -3.31 -3.68 -11.14
C MET A 1 -1.86 -3.97 -11.56
N THR A 2 -1.64 -4.84 -12.55
CA THR A 2 -0.31 -5.24 -13.07
C THR A 2 0.56 -4.07 -13.56
N GLN A 3 -0.07 -3.03 -14.10
CA GLN A 3 0.63 -1.85 -14.61
C GLN A 3 1.35 -1.07 -13.50
N PHE A 4 0.75 -0.93 -12.31
CA PHE A 4 1.38 -0.29 -11.16
C PHE A 4 2.57 -1.09 -10.62
N LEU A 5 2.47 -2.43 -10.64
CA LEU A 5 3.59 -3.29 -10.28
C LEU A 5 4.78 -3.16 -11.25
N ARG A 6 4.51 -2.98 -12.55
CA ARG A 6 5.55 -2.86 -13.58
C ARG A 6 6.15 -1.44 -13.65
N GLU A 7 5.30 -0.42 -13.69
CA GLU A 7 5.68 0.96 -13.99
C GLU A 7 5.84 1.85 -12.75
N GLY A 8 5.24 1.48 -11.62
CA GLY A 8 5.32 2.28 -10.39
C GLY A 8 6.75 2.39 -9.87
N LYS A 9 7.07 3.48 -9.18
CA LYS A 9 8.37 3.63 -8.53
C LYS A 9 8.48 2.73 -7.30
N ASP A 10 9.70 2.36 -6.94
CA ASP A 10 9.92 1.63 -5.70
C ASP A 10 9.47 2.47 -4.51
N TRP A 11 8.69 1.86 -3.62
CA TRP A 11 8.01 2.53 -2.50
C TRP A 11 6.93 3.54 -2.89
N GLU A 12 6.44 3.50 -4.12
CA GLU A 12 5.33 4.35 -4.54
C GLU A 12 4.04 3.96 -3.82
N ARG A 13 3.40 4.93 -3.17
CA ARG A 13 2.07 4.82 -2.58
C ARG A 13 1.03 5.36 -3.56
N LYS A 14 0.01 4.55 -3.82
CA LYS A 14 -1.17 4.93 -4.60
C LYS A 14 -2.41 4.87 -3.72
N ALA A 15 -3.11 5.99 -3.59
CA ALA A 15 -4.41 6.03 -2.92
C ALA A 15 -5.44 5.21 -3.71
N THR A 16 -6.31 4.52 -3.00
CA THR A 16 -7.44 3.79 -3.59
C THR A 16 -8.74 4.55 -3.39
N ASN A 17 -9.81 4.07 -4.03
CA ASN A 17 -11.15 4.60 -3.82
C ASN A 17 -11.73 4.29 -2.42
N ILE A 18 -11.03 3.46 -1.62
CA ILE A 18 -11.42 3.16 -0.24
C ILE A 18 -10.58 4.07 0.66
N PRO A 19 -11.21 5.01 1.40
CA PRO A 19 -10.46 5.89 2.27
C PRO A 19 -9.75 5.09 3.35
N GLY A 20 -8.49 5.44 3.63
CA GLY A 20 -7.64 4.69 4.54
C GLY A 20 -6.94 3.48 3.91
N VAL A 21 -7.24 3.10 2.67
CA VAL A 21 -6.55 1.99 1.98
C VAL A 21 -5.63 2.52 0.89
N PHE A 22 -4.38 2.10 0.94
CA PHE A 22 -3.33 2.49 0.01
C PHE A 22 -2.65 1.25 -0.56
N ILE A 23 -2.26 1.34 -1.83
CA ILE A 23 -1.44 0.31 -2.48
C ILE A 23 0.00 0.82 -2.50
N LEU A 24 0.93 -0.02 -2.08
CA LEU A 24 2.36 0.26 -2.05
C LEU A 24 3.08 -0.70 -3.00
N LYS A 25 3.93 -0.18 -3.89
CA LYS A 25 4.85 -1.02 -4.65
C LYS A 25 6.09 -1.31 -3.80
N LEU A 26 6.32 -2.58 -3.49
CA LEU A 26 7.55 -3.04 -2.84
C LEU A 26 8.59 -3.38 -3.90
N PRO A 27 9.82 -2.87 -3.79
CA PRO A 27 10.91 -3.24 -4.68
C PRO A 27 11.24 -4.72 -4.56
N SER A 28 11.85 -5.27 -5.61
CA SER A 28 12.55 -6.55 -5.51
C SER A 28 13.74 -6.42 -4.56
N PHE A 29 13.84 -7.28 -3.55
CA PHE A 29 14.91 -7.23 -2.55
C PHE A 29 15.38 -8.62 -2.15
N LYS A 30 16.71 -8.83 -2.09
CA LYS A 30 17.37 -10.07 -1.66
C LYS A 30 16.71 -11.36 -2.20
N GLY A 31 16.54 -11.44 -3.52
CA GLY A 31 16.00 -12.64 -4.19
C GLY A 31 14.46 -12.75 -4.22
N ARG A 32 13.72 -11.77 -3.69
CA ARG A 32 12.26 -11.66 -3.89
C ARG A 32 11.92 -10.76 -5.06
N SER A 33 10.98 -11.19 -5.89
CA SER A 33 10.39 -10.37 -6.95
C SER A 33 9.64 -9.16 -6.40
N ALA A 34 9.57 -8.10 -7.19
CA ALA A 34 8.75 -6.93 -6.85
C ALA A 34 7.31 -7.38 -6.57
N SER A 35 6.72 -6.83 -5.51
CA SER A 35 5.42 -7.28 -5.00
C SER A 35 4.56 -6.06 -4.66
N LEU A 36 3.24 -6.22 -4.69
CA LEU A 36 2.33 -5.20 -4.19
C LEU A 36 2.03 -5.49 -2.71
N ALA A 37 2.00 -4.43 -1.92
CA ALA A 37 1.50 -4.47 -0.56
C ALA A 37 0.30 -3.53 -0.43
N ILE A 38 -0.59 -3.85 0.50
CA ILE A 38 -1.74 -3.00 0.82
C ILE A 38 -1.50 -2.45 2.22
N GLU A 39 -1.50 -1.14 2.34
CA GLU A 39 -1.50 -0.45 3.62
C GLU A 39 -2.92 -0.05 3.99
N VAL A 40 -3.40 -0.58 5.11
CA VAL A 40 -4.70 -0.25 5.67
C VAL A 40 -4.49 0.61 6.92
N ASN A 41 -4.90 1.86 6.80
CA ASN A 41 -5.07 2.82 7.88
C ASN A 41 -6.56 2.85 8.23
N PRO A 42 -7.01 2.20 9.32
CA PRO A 42 -8.41 2.27 9.72
C PRO A 42 -8.79 3.73 9.95
N ILE A 43 -9.91 4.15 9.38
CA ILE A 43 -10.46 5.50 9.55
C ILE A 43 -11.62 5.44 10.55
N GLY A 44 -11.72 6.47 11.40
CA GLY A 44 -12.82 6.64 12.32
C GLY A 44 -14.01 7.30 11.63
N SER A 45 -15.12 7.42 12.35
CA SER A 45 -16.33 8.13 11.90
C SER A 45 -16.08 9.61 11.53
N SER A 46 -14.97 10.20 11.98
CA SER A 46 -14.53 11.56 11.66
C SER A 46 -13.65 11.66 10.40
N GLY A 47 -13.37 10.55 9.70
CA GLY A 47 -12.47 10.51 8.54
C GLY A 47 -10.98 10.54 8.92
N ALA A 48 -10.64 10.70 10.20
CA ALA A 48 -9.27 10.63 10.70
C ALA A 48 -8.81 9.18 10.87
N ALA A 49 -7.54 8.91 10.57
CA ALA A 49 -6.95 7.60 10.83
C ALA A 49 -6.96 7.30 12.34
N THR A 50 -7.58 6.18 12.74
CA THR A 50 -7.68 5.76 14.15
C THR A 50 -6.40 5.12 14.67
N LYS A 51 -5.48 4.74 13.78
CA LYS A 51 -4.15 4.23 14.15
C LYS A 51 -3.04 5.10 13.58
N LYS A 52 -2.02 5.34 14.41
CA LYS A 52 -0.78 6.04 14.03
C LYS A 52 0.09 5.27 13.03
N ARG A 53 -0.14 3.96 12.86
CA ARG A 53 0.63 3.08 11.96
C ARG A 53 -0.32 2.19 11.16
N GLY A 54 -0.19 2.23 9.83
CA GLY A 54 -0.93 1.36 8.91
C GLY A 54 -0.47 -0.07 8.98
N VAL A 55 -1.39 -1.01 8.76
CA VAL A 55 -1.06 -2.43 8.65
C VAL A 55 -0.73 -2.71 7.19
N VAL A 56 0.48 -3.21 6.95
CA VAL A 56 0.94 -3.58 5.61
C VAL A 56 0.72 -5.08 5.41
N VAL A 57 -0.19 -5.45 4.50
CA VAL A 57 -0.46 -6.83 4.10
C VAL A 57 0.29 -7.13 2.81
N ARG A 58 1.03 -8.24 2.79
CA ARG A 58 1.79 -8.76 1.65
C ARG A 58 1.58 -10.28 1.55
N SER A 59 1.55 -10.82 0.33
CA SER A 59 1.56 -12.27 0.04
C SER A 59 2.89 -12.68 -0.56
#